data_AF-A0A558FVM3-F1
#
_entry.id   AF-A0A558FVM3-F1
#
_cell.length_a   1.000
_cell.length_b   1.000
_cell.length_c   1.000
_cell.angle_alpha   90.00
_cell.angle_beta   90.00
_cell.angle_gamma   90.00
#
_symmetry.space_group_name_H-M   'P 1'
#
loop_
_entity.id
_entity.type
_entity.pdbx_description
1 polymer ?
#
loop_
_entity_poly.entity_id
_entity_poly.type
_entity_poly.pdbx_seq_one_letter_code
_entity_poly.pdbx_strand_id
1 'polypeptide(L)'
;VTVASANLSDGGYIAILDENGSVVGATDYLDSGPQENVTVPLLEPLSENESVNLTAQAHLDTNDNQTLDFLTSNGTEDGPYTVNGTPVTDDAVVTIGEEPTTEEPTTTDEPETTTTDEPETTTTDDDTETTTTDDDTETAPPTETPIHNETES
;
A
#
# COMPACT_ATOMS: atom_id res chain seq x y z
N VAL A 1 7.24 11.93 -3.48
CA VAL A 1 6.97 11.33 -4.81
C VAL A 1 6.55 9.89 -4.60
N THR A 2 5.69 9.33 -5.45
CA THR A 2 5.26 7.92 -5.30
C THR A 2 5.58 7.15 -6.57
N VAL A 3 6.25 6.01 -6.42
CA VAL A 3 6.48 5.05 -7.51
C VAL A 3 5.41 3.97 -7.41
N ALA A 4 4.63 3.79 -8.47
CA ALA A 4 3.47 2.91 -8.48
C ALA A 4 3.85 1.45 -8.17
N SER A 5 4.93 0.97 -8.79
CA SER A 5 5.45 -0.37 -8.54
C SER A 5 6.93 -0.48 -8.91
N ALA A 6 7.67 -1.33 -8.19
CA ALA A 6 9.00 -1.79 -8.55
C ALA A 6 9.13 -3.28 -8.23
N ASN A 7 10.06 -3.99 -8.87
CA ASN A 7 10.35 -5.37 -8.53
C ASN A 7 11.87 -5.55 -8.43
N LEU A 8 12.37 -5.70 -7.20
CA LEU A 8 13.79 -5.75 -6.91
C LEU A 8 14.23 -7.20 -6.77
N SER A 9 15.24 -7.66 -7.51
CA SER A 9 15.62 -9.08 -7.44
C SER A 9 16.32 -9.44 -6.13
N ASP A 10 17.01 -8.49 -5.51
CA ASP A 10 17.86 -8.73 -4.33
C ASP A 10 17.80 -7.55 -3.32
N GLY A 11 16.67 -6.83 -3.31
CA GLY A 11 16.46 -5.66 -2.46
C GLY A 11 17.30 -4.45 -2.85
N GLY A 12 17.22 -3.37 -2.07
CA GLY A 12 17.95 -2.13 -2.31
C GLY A 12 17.05 -0.90 -2.25
N TYR A 13 17.17 0.01 -3.22
CA TYR A 13 16.60 1.36 -3.12
C TYR A 13 15.97 1.82 -4.41
N ILE A 14 15.11 2.83 -4.31
CA ILE A 14 14.67 3.64 -5.43
C ILE A 14 15.15 5.07 -5.21
N ALA A 15 16.00 5.55 -6.12
CA ALA A 15 16.46 6.93 -6.15
C ALA A 15 15.64 7.73 -7.17
N ILE A 16 15.36 9.00 -6.86
CA ILE A 16 14.78 9.96 -7.79
C ILE A 16 15.86 10.92 -8.23
N LEU A 17 16.04 11.04 -9.54
CA LEU A 17 17.01 11.91 -10.18
C LEU A 17 16.29 13.10 -10.84
N ASP A 18 16.93 14.27 -10.81
CA ASP A 18 16.49 15.44 -11.58
C ASP A 18 16.90 15.35 -13.06
N GLU A 19 16.55 16.37 -13.85
CA GLU A 19 16.91 16.48 -15.28
C GLU A 19 18.42 16.49 -15.55
N ASN A 20 19.24 16.79 -14.54
CA ASN A 20 20.70 16.79 -14.62
C ASN A 20 21.31 15.45 -14.19
N GLY A 21 20.48 14.50 -13.73
CA GLY A 21 20.92 13.22 -13.19
C GLY A 21 21.38 13.28 -11.74
N SER A 22 21.09 14.37 -11.02
CA SER A 22 21.40 14.51 -9.59
C SER A 22 20.34 13.81 -8.75
N VAL A 23 20.76 13.02 -7.76
CA VAL A 23 19.83 12.37 -6.82
C VAL A 23 19.19 13.43 -5.91
N VAL A 24 17.87 13.55 -6.00
CA VAL A 24 17.04 14.50 -5.22
C VAL A 24 16.15 13.82 -4.18
N GLY A 25 16.16 12.49 -4.12
CA GLY A 25 15.43 11.71 -3.13
C GLY A 25 15.78 10.23 -3.23
N ALA A 26 15.58 9.49 -2.15
CA ALA A 26 15.79 8.05 -2.12
C ALA A 26 14.92 7.40 -1.04
N THR A 27 14.51 6.16 -1.25
CA THR A 27 13.81 5.36 -0.24
C THR A 27 14.77 4.90 0.85
N ASP A 28 14.21 4.44 1.97
CA ASP A 28 14.91 3.47 2.82
C ASP A 28 15.09 2.15 2.07
N TYR A 29 15.81 1.20 2.69
CA TYR A 29 16.00 -0.14 2.13
C TYR A 29 14.64 -0.82 1.91
N LEU A 30 14.48 -1.41 0.72
CA LEU A 30 13.35 -2.22 0.30
C LEU A 30 13.82 -3.66 0.12
N ASP A 31 13.05 -4.59 0.67
CA ASP A 31 13.31 -6.03 0.50
C ASP A 31 13.20 -6.46 -0.98
N SER A 32 13.77 -7.63 -1.28
CA SER A 32 13.58 -8.27 -2.58
C SER A 32 12.12 -8.63 -2.85
N GLY A 33 11.75 -8.60 -4.12
CA GLY A 33 10.42 -8.86 -4.63
C GLY A 33 9.65 -7.60 -5.05
N PRO A 34 8.32 -7.74 -5.23
CA PRO A 34 7.46 -6.65 -5.68
C PRO A 34 7.23 -5.64 -4.55
N GLN A 35 7.32 -4.36 -4.91
CA GLN A 35 7.07 -3.19 -4.07
C GLN A 35 5.98 -2.36 -4.76
N GLU A 36 4.99 -1.87 -4.01
CA GLU A 36 3.86 -1.10 -4.54
C GLU A 36 3.68 0.21 -3.79
N ASN A 37 3.25 1.26 -4.50
CA ASN A 37 2.98 2.59 -3.95
C ASN A 37 4.11 3.13 -3.06
N VAL A 38 5.35 2.93 -3.51
CA VAL A 38 6.55 3.27 -2.76
C VAL A 38 6.66 4.79 -2.67
N THR A 39 6.58 5.32 -1.46
CA THR A 39 6.77 6.75 -1.22
C THR A 39 8.26 7.04 -1.10
N VAL A 40 8.76 7.88 -2.00
CA VAL A 40 10.14 8.36 -2.00
C VAL A 40 10.18 9.77 -1.39
N PRO A 41 10.85 9.95 -0.23
CA PRO A 41 11.08 11.26 0.33
C PRO A 41 12.05 12.04 -0.55
N LEU A 42 11.75 13.31 -0.77
CA LEU A 42 12.66 14.24 -1.47
C LEU A 42 13.51 14.98 -0.44
N LEU A 43 14.76 15.25 -0.79
CA LEU A 43 15.70 16.03 0.01
C LEU A 43 15.28 17.50 0.09
N GLU A 44 14.72 18.01 -1.00
CA GLU A 44 14.18 19.36 -1.12
C GLU A 44 12.76 19.30 -1.71
N PRO A 45 11.85 20.19 -1.26
CA PRO A 45 10.52 20.28 -1.86
C PRO A 45 10.60 20.76 -3.30
N LEU A 46 9.70 20.26 -4.15
CA LEU A 46 9.56 20.74 -5.53
C LEU A 46 8.90 22.12 -5.53
N SER A 47 9.27 22.96 -6.51
CA SER A 47 8.66 24.26 -6.74
C SER A 47 7.18 24.13 -7.13
N GLU A 48 6.32 24.95 -6.51
CA GLU A 48 4.91 25.07 -6.88
C GLU A 48 4.76 25.64 -8.30
N ASN A 49 3.78 25.14 -9.05
CA ASN A 49 3.43 25.57 -10.41
C ASN A 49 4.53 25.39 -11.47
N GLU A 50 5.58 24.64 -11.15
CA GLU A 50 6.62 24.25 -12.08
C GLU A 50 6.46 22.76 -12.44
N SER A 51 6.67 22.44 -13.71
CA SER A 51 6.70 21.04 -14.17
C SER A 51 8.15 20.59 -14.23
N VAL A 52 8.49 19.58 -13.46
CA VAL A 52 9.84 19.01 -13.38
C VAL A 52 9.88 17.62 -13.98
N ASN A 53 10.93 17.31 -14.73
CA ASN A 53 11.21 15.94 -15.17
C ASN A 53 11.99 15.24 -14.06
N LEU A 54 11.47 14.09 -13.61
CA LEU A 54 12.11 13.25 -12.62
C LEU A 54 12.27 11.84 -13.19
N THR A 55 13.39 11.21 -12.87
CA THR A 55 13.68 9.83 -13.26
C THR A 55 13.79 8.98 -12.01
N ALA A 56 12.93 7.99 -11.86
CA ALA A 56 13.11 6.94 -10.86
C ALA A 56 14.15 5.94 -11.37
N GLN A 57 15.13 5.59 -10.53
CA GLN A 57 16.16 4.59 -10.82
C GLN A 57 16.26 3.61 -9.66
N ALA A 58 16.22 2.31 -9.95
CA ALA A 58 16.40 1.28 -8.93
C ALA A 58 17.90 1.03 -8.70
N HIS A 59 18.33 0.94 -7.43
CA HIS A 59 19.69 0.64 -6.99
C HIS A 59 19.72 -0.65 -6.18
N LEU A 60 20.74 -1.47 -6.41
CA LEU A 60 20.98 -2.73 -5.69
C LEU A 60 21.83 -2.45 -4.45
N ASP A 61 21.49 -3.00 -3.29
CA ASP A 61 22.44 -3.05 -2.16
C ASP A 61 23.52 -4.10 -2.48
N THR A 62 24.76 -3.65 -2.67
CA THR A 62 25.88 -4.49 -3.15
C THR A 62 26.81 -4.98 -2.05
N ASN A 63 26.68 -4.41 -0.85
CA ASN A 63 27.56 -4.65 0.28
C ASN A 63 26.80 -5.15 1.52
N ASP A 64 25.50 -5.42 1.38
CA ASP A 64 24.58 -5.96 2.40
C ASP A 64 24.51 -5.12 3.68
N ASN A 65 24.77 -3.82 3.58
CA ASN A 65 24.83 -2.93 4.74
C ASN A 65 23.52 -2.15 4.96
N GLN A 66 22.54 -2.28 4.07
CA GLN A 66 21.24 -1.60 4.13
C GLN A 66 21.36 -0.07 4.26
N THR A 67 22.43 0.49 3.71
CA THR A 67 22.65 1.92 3.48
C THR A 67 22.85 2.17 1.98
N LEU A 68 22.32 3.27 1.44
CA LEU A 68 22.58 3.64 0.04
C LEU A 68 23.92 4.38 -0.07
N ASP A 69 24.95 3.69 -0.55
CA ASP A 69 26.32 4.20 -0.68
C ASP A 69 26.67 4.71 -2.08
N PHE A 70 25.70 4.82 -2.99
CA PHE A 70 25.94 5.27 -4.36
C PHE A 70 26.70 6.61 -4.44
N LEU A 71 26.30 7.61 -3.65
CA LEU A 71 26.96 8.92 -3.69
C LEU A 71 28.29 8.94 -2.92
N THR A 72 28.35 8.27 -1.77
CA THR A 72 29.54 8.24 -0.88
C THR A 72 30.69 7.47 -1.53
N SER A 73 30.36 6.42 -2.29
CA SER A 73 31.32 5.58 -3.02
C SER A 73 31.68 6.11 -4.42
N ASN A 74 31.03 7.17 -4.90
CA ASN A 74 31.11 7.64 -6.29
C ASN A 74 30.63 6.58 -7.32
N GLY A 75 29.58 5.85 -6.97
CA GLY A 75 28.88 4.88 -7.81
C GLY A 75 29.56 3.52 -7.93
N THR A 76 30.57 3.23 -7.10
CA THR A 76 31.22 1.92 -7.08
C THR A 76 30.45 0.91 -6.23
N GLU A 77 29.75 1.39 -5.21
CA GLU A 77 28.81 0.64 -4.40
C GLU A 77 27.39 1.12 -4.74
N ASP A 78 26.46 0.20 -4.63
CA ASP A 78 25.03 0.36 -4.84
C ASP A 78 24.66 1.00 -6.17
N GLY A 79 25.27 0.48 -7.23
CA GLY A 79 24.96 0.86 -8.59
C GLY A 79 23.52 0.54 -8.99
N PRO A 80 23.06 1.08 -10.13
CA PRO A 80 21.72 0.82 -10.60
C PRO A 80 21.54 -0.67 -10.94
N TYR A 81 20.32 -1.16 -10.73
CA TYR A 81 19.87 -2.37 -11.41
C TYR A 81 19.98 -2.15 -12.91
N THR A 82 20.51 -3.14 -13.63
CA THR A 82 20.66 -3.06 -15.09
C THR A 82 20.04 -4.24 -15.80
N VAL A 83 19.50 -3.98 -16.99
CA VAL A 83 19.07 -5.00 -17.95
C VAL A 83 19.91 -4.81 -19.21
N ASN A 84 20.67 -5.83 -19.60
CA ASN A 84 21.61 -5.77 -20.73
C ASN A 84 22.63 -4.61 -20.63
N GLY A 85 23.01 -4.23 -19.41
CA GLY A 85 23.95 -3.13 -19.15
C GLY A 85 23.33 -1.73 -19.20
N THR A 86 22.01 -1.60 -19.37
CA THR A 86 21.29 -0.33 -19.27
C THR A 86 20.59 -0.22 -17.91
N PRO A 87 20.72 0.92 -17.20
CA PRO A 87 19.98 1.15 -15.95
C PRO A 87 18.48 0.97 -16.11
N VAL A 88 17.84 0.38 -15.09
CA VAL A 88 16.39 0.30 -14.99
C VAL A 88 15.87 1.62 -14.44
N THR A 89 15.16 2.36 -15.29
CA THR A 89 14.61 3.68 -14.97
C THR A 89 13.17 3.85 -15.45
N ASP A 90 12.45 4.78 -14.84
CA ASP A 90 11.13 5.25 -15.27
C ASP A 90 11.08 6.78 -15.17
N ASP A 91 10.64 7.45 -16.23
CA ASP A 91 10.63 8.91 -16.31
C ASP A 91 9.20 9.45 -16.12
N ALA A 92 9.08 10.53 -15.35
CA ALA A 92 7.80 11.19 -15.11
C ALA A 92 7.94 12.72 -15.11
N VAL A 93 6.89 13.40 -15.58
CA VAL A 93 6.74 14.85 -15.41
C VAL A 93 5.85 15.08 -14.20
N VAL A 94 6.36 15.79 -13.20
CA VAL A 94 5.64 16.10 -11.97
C VAL A 94 5.37 17.60 -11.92
N THR A 95 4.12 17.96 -11.67
CA THR A 95 3.70 19.35 -11.45
C THR A 95 3.04 19.46 -10.10
N ILE A 96 3.55 20.34 -9.24
CA ILE A 96 2.88 20.68 -7.98
C ILE A 96 1.78 21.70 -8.30
N GLY A 97 0.55 21.23 -8.40
CA GLY A 97 -0.65 22.06 -8.48
C GLY A 97 -1.31 22.23 -7.12
N GLU A 98 -2.30 23.13 -7.04
CA GLU A 98 -3.22 23.14 -5.90
C GLU A 98 -3.91 21.76 -5.83
N GLU A 99 -3.93 21.16 -4.63
CA GLU A 99 -4.63 19.90 -4.37
C GLU A 99 -6.03 19.94 -4.99
N PRO A 100 -6.49 18.87 -5.69
CA PRO A 100 -7.88 18.82 -6.08
C PRO A 100 -8.71 18.88 -4.80
N THR A 101 -9.43 19.98 -4.62
CA THR A 101 -10.37 20.11 -3.51
C THR A 101 -11.40 19.02 -3.73
N THR A 102 -11.33 17.95 -2.93
CA THR A 102 -12.38 16.93 -2.92
C THR A 102 -13.62 17.66 -2.45
N GLU A 103 -14.55 17.96 -3.37
CA GLU A 103 -15.84 18.52 -2.99
C GLU A 103 -16.49 17.53 -2.01
N GLU A 104 -16.62 17.92 -0.74
CA GLU A 104 -17.43 17.15 0.21
C GLU A 104 -18.81 16.95 -0.42
N PRO A 105 -19.38 15.72 -0.39
CA PRO A 105 -20.73 15.53 -0.86
C PRO A 105 -21.65 16.44 -0.05
N THR A 106 -22.25 17.42 -0.72
CA THR A 106 -23.29 18.24 -0.12
C THR A 106 -24.47 17.32 0.15
N THR A 107 -24.61 16.88 1.39
CA THR A 107 -25.80 16.18 1.87
C THR A 107 -26.98 17.12 1.66
N THR A 108 -27.73 16.89 0.59
CA THR A 108 -29.01 17.56 0.36
C THR A 108 -29.94 17.07 1.46
N ASP A 109 -30.28 17.96 2.40
CA ASP A 109 -31.32 17.72 3.39
C ASP A 109 -32.58 17.23 2.68
N GLU A 110 -32.94 15.98 2.94
CA GLU A 110 -34.19 15.37 2.51
C GLU A 110 -35.34 16.15 3.17
N PRO A 111 -36.41 16.52 2.44
CA PRO A 111 -37.51 17.24 3.05
C PRO A 111 -38.20 16.39 4.12
N GLU A 112 -38.29 16.92 5.35
CA GLU A 112 -39.09 16.37 6.45
C GLU A 112 -40.48 15.99 5.95
N THR A 113 -40.80 14.70 6.02
CA THR A 113 -42.15 14.20 5.75
C THR A 113 -43.02 14.48 6.98
N THR A 114 -43.98 15.40 6.83
CA THR A 114 -44.98 15.69 7.86
C THR A 114 -45.97 14.54 7.95
N THR A 115 -45.81 13.69 8.96
CA THR A 115 -46.78 12.63 9.28
C THR A 115 -48.02 13.27 9.89
N THR A 116 -49.15 13.16 9.20
CA THR A 116 -50.47 13.54 9.70
C THR A 116 -51.03 12.37 10.52
N ASP A 117 -51.31 12.62 11.79
CA ASP A 117 -52.02 11.72 12.71
C ASP A 117 -53.38 11.29 12.13
N GLU A 118 -53.56 9.98 11.96
CA GLU A 118 -54.87 9.35 11.74
C GLU A 118 -55.32 8.68 13.05
N PRO A 119 -56.52 8.97 13.59
CA PRO A 119 -57.00 8.29 14.77
C PRO A 119 -57.83 7.02 14.44
N GLU A 120 -57.61 6.04 15.32
CA GLU A 120 -58.48 4.91 15.71
C GLU A 120 -58.70 3.75 14.73
N THR A 121 -58.41 2.53 15.20
CA THR A 121 -59.46 1.63 15.68
C THR A 121 -58.89 0.49 16.53
N THR A 122 -59.57 0.23 17.63
CA THR A 122 -59.41 -0.89 18.55
C THR A 122 -60.01 -2.16 17.96
N THR A 123 -59.26 -3.26 17.94
CA THR A 123 -59.84 -4.61 18.03
C THR A 123 -58.88 -5.57 18.72
N THR A 124 -59.39 -6.11 19.82
CA THR A 124 -58.93 -7.29 20.57
C THR A 124 -59.04 -8.54 19.71
N ASP A 125 -58.07 -9.45 19.82
CA ASP A 125 -58.19 -10.93 19.89
C ASP A 125 -56.75 -11.47 19.86
N ASP A 126 -56.18 -11.86 21.00
CA ASP A 126 -56.31 -13.16 21.66
C ASP A 126 -55.57 -14.29 20.89
N ASP A 127 -54.72 -14.94 21.67
CA ASP A 127 -54.41 -16.36 21.65
C ASP A 127 -53.09 -16.89 21.04
N THR A 128 -52.50 -17.73 21.89
CA THR A 128 -51.62 -18.89 21.67
C THR A 128 -50.12 -18.73 21.40
N GLU A 129 -49.37 -19.09 22.45
CA GLU A 129 -48.09 -19.81 22.44
C GLU A 129 -47.85 -20.68 21.19
N THR A 130 -46.62 -20.71 20.70
CA THR A 130 -45.85 -21.97 20.73
C THR A 130 -44.35 -21.70 20.68
N THR A 131 -43.67 -22.29 21.66
CA THR A 131 -42.24 -22.52 21.72
C THR A 131 -41.82 -23.56 20.69
N THR A 132 -40.65 -23.38 20.07
CA THR A 132 -39.78 -24.50 19.67
C THR A 132 -38.34 -24.06 19.85
N THR A 133 -37.78 -24.56 20.95
CA THR A 133 -36.36 -24.79 21.20
C THR A 133 -35.91 -26.01 20.39
N ASP A 134 -34.60 -26.25 20.43
CA ASP A 134 -33.91 -27.49 20.10
C ASP A 134 -33.49 -27.58 18.62
N ASP A 135 -32.31 -28.02 18.24
CA ASP A 135 -31.09 -28.58 18.85
C ASP A 135 -30.31 -28.97 17.57
N ASP A 136 -29.00 -28.95 17.45
CA ASP A 136 -28.16 -29.97 18.04
C ASP A 136 -26.70 -29.59 17.70
N THR A 137 -25.89 -29.55 18.75
CA THR A 137 -24.44 -29.36 18.68
C THR A 137 -23.81 -30.74 18.63
N GLU A 138 -23.58 -31.27 17.43
CA GLU A 138 -22.81 -32.52 17.31
C GLU A 138 -21.30 -32.27 17.34
N THR A 139 -20.64 -33.14 18.07
CA THR A 139 -19.42 -32.94 18.85
C THR A 139 -18.27 -33.79 18.31
N ALA A 140 -17.12 -33.13 18.06
CA ALA A 140 -15.72 -33.60 18.24
C ALA A 140 -15.18 -34.82 17.43
N PRO A 141 -13.87 -35.15 17.54
CA PRO A 141 -12.64 -34.35 17.42
C PRO A 141 -11.68 -34.90 16.33
N PRO A 142 -10.62 -34.17 15.92
CA PRO A 142 -9.58 -34.73 15.05
C PRO A 142 -8.74 -35.79 15.79
N THR A 143 -8.49 -36.92 15.12
CA THR A 143 -7.58 -37.97 15.59
C THR A 143 -6.12 -37.53 15.37
N GLU A 144 -5.40 -37.29 16.47
CA GLU A 144 -3.94 -37.23 16.46
C GLU A 144 -3.36 -38.64 16.30
N THR A 145 -2.31 -38.80 15.49
CA THR A 145 -1.42 -39.96 15.54
C THR A 145 0.01 -39.46 15.68
N PRO A 146 0.65 -39.59 16.86
CA PRO A 146 2.07 -39.39 17.00
C PRO A 146 2.77 -40.73 16.76
N ILE A 147 3.61 -40.83 15.74
CA ILE A 147 4.65 -41.87 15.70
C ILE A 147 5.99 -41.23 16.05
N HIS A 148 6.47 -41.58 17.24
CA HIS A 148 7.82 -41.30 17.71
C HIS A 148 8.83 -42.21 16.99
N ASN A 149 9.92 -41.58 16.55
CA ASN A 149 11.33 -41.91 16.75
C ASN A 149 11.80 -43.35 16.52
N GLU A 150 12.80 -43.53 15.65
CA GLU A 150 14.03 -44.29 15.99
C GLU A 150 15.24 -43.74 15.21
N THR A 151 16.38 -43.89 15.88
CA THR A 151 17.67 -43.22 15.78
C THR A 151 18.68 -44.12 15.05
N GLU A 152 19.69 -43.50 14.42
CA GLU A 152 21.04 -44.02 14.05
C GLU A 152 21.18 -45.33 13.25
N SER A 153 21.80 -45.21 12.06
CA SER A 153 23.10 -45.82 11.74
C SER A 153 23.71 -45.18 10.49
#